data_AF-A8MCG5-F1
#
_entry.id   AF-A8MCG5-F1
#
_cell.length_a   1.000
_cell.length_b   1.000
_cell.length_c   1.000
_cell.angle_alpha   90.00
_cell.angle_beta   90.00
_cell.angle_gamma   90.00
#
_symmetry.space_group_name_H-M   'P 1'
#
loop_
_entity.id
_entity.type
_entity.pdbx_description
1 polymer ?
#
loop_
_entity_poly.entity_id
_entity_poly.type
_entity_poly.pdbx_seq_one_letter_code
_entity_poly.pdbx_strand_id
1 'polypeptide(L)'
;MGLDYRGLIHQVDSMIRSSVLRSLGDLESSMEGIIELITEALNVEKPRLIVTINNINECGRFDSGPCSSILGIYIAGDSTILVNYKADLGTMLHLLSHHLQALENGKARYIQVKETEEVRLPWEIRPLEANAVIRAAYLARSIPPKVFKVWNEEVRPMAREVDESVNKARALISHLSRSMELILDRRQ
;
A
#
# COMPACT_ATOMS: atom_id res chain seq x y z
N MET A 1 -20.98 9.78 -37.50
CA MET A 1 -20.63 8.49 -36.86
C MET A 1 -20.87 8.63 -35.37
N GLY A 2 -21.82 7.88 -34.82
CA GLY A 2 -22.07 7.88 -33.37
C GLY A 2 -20.96 7.10 -32.67
N LEU A 3 -20.33 7.72 -31.67
CA LEU A 3 -19.42 7.00 -30.77
C LEU A 3 -20.23 5.90 -30.06
N ASP A 4 -19.76 4.64 -30.13
CA ASP A 4 -20.34 3.55 -29.35
C ASP A 4 -19.86 3.68 -27.90
N TYR A 5 -20.58 4.50 -27.13
CA TYR A 5 -20.30 4.73 -25.72
C TYR A 5 -20.42 3.45 -24.88
N ARG A 6 -21.27 2.48 -25.28
CA ARG A 6 -21.37 1.20 -24.56
C ARG A 6 -20.12 0.36 -24.77
N GLY A 7 -19.62 0.27 -26.01
CA GLY A 7 -18.35 -0.40 -26.32
C GLY A 7 -17.17 0.20 -25.55
N LEU A 8 -17.11 1.54 -25.44
CA LEU A 8 -16.06 2.23 -24.69
C LEU A 8 -16.15 1.99 -23.17
N ILE A 9 -17.36 1.99 -22.59
CA ILE A 9 -17.56 1.66 -21.16
C ILE A 9 -17.09 0.22 -20.87
N HIS A 10 -17.46 -0.74 -21.72
CA HIS A 10 -17.02 -2.13 -21.57
C HIS A 10 -15.50 -2.28 -21.70
N GLN A 11 -14.88 -1.53 -22.61
CA GLN A 11 -13.43 -1.54 -22.77
C GLN A 11 -12.70 -0.99 -21.54
N VAL A 12 -13.18 0.13 -20.97
CA VAL A 12 -12.59 0.72 -19.75
C VAL A 12 -12.78 -0.20 -18.55
N ASP A 13 -14.00 -0.69 -18.30
CA ASP A 13 -14.27 -1.59 -17.17
C ASP A 13 -13.48 -2.89 -17.29
N SER A 14 -13.42 -3.48 -18.49
CA SER A 14 -12.61 -4.67 -18.75
C SER A 14 -11.14 -4.42 -18.45
N MET A 15 -10.56 -3.30 -18.89
CA MET A 15 -9.15 -2.97 -18.65
C MET A 15 -8.86 -2.73 -17.16
N ILE A 16 -9.73 -2.01 -16.45
CA ILE A 16 -9.56 -1.80 -15.00
C ILE A 16 -9.59 -3.14 -14.26
N ARG A 17 -10.57 -4.00 -14.55
CA ARG A 17 -10.71 -5.29 -13.86
C ARG A 17 -9.60 -6.27 -14.21
N SER A 18 -9.35 -6.45 -15.51
CA SER A 18 -8.45 -7.50 -15.99
C SER A 18 -6.98 -7.12 -15.90
N SER A 19 -6.64 -5.83 -15.91
CA SER A 19 -5.25 -5.38 -15.86
C SER A 19 -4.94 -4.78 -14.49
N VAL A 20 -5.64 -3.72 -14.07
CA VAL A 20 -5.30 -3.02 -12.83
C VAL A 20 -5.60 -3.85 -11.58
N LEU A 21 -6.85 -4.29 -11.41
CA LEU A 21 -7.26 -5.00 -10.18
C LEU A 21 -6.62 -6.39 -10.09
N ARG A 22 -6.50 -7.11 -11.21
CA ARG A 22 -5.82 -8.40 -11.24
C ARG A 22 -4.35 -8.27 -10.84
N SER A 23 -3.58 -7.38 -11.49
CA SER A 23 -2.17 -7.18 -11.14
C SER A 23 -1.98 -6.71 -9.69
N LEU A 24 -2.92 -5.92 -9.16
CA LEU A 24 -2.89 -5.52 -7.75
C LEU A 24 -3.11 -6.71 -6.80
N GLY A 25 -4.05 -7.61 -7.14
CA GLY A 25 -4.31 -8.84 -6.37
C GLY A 25 -3.16 -9.85 -6.44
N ASP A 26 -2.52 -9.98 -7.60
CA ASP A 26 -1.33 -10.82 -7.78
C ASP A 26 -0.16 -10.28 -6.93
N LEU A 27 0.05 -8.95 -6.94
CA LEU A 27 1.03 -8.28 -6.10
C LEU A 27 0.74 -8.46 -4.60
N GLU A 28 -0.53 -8.28 -4.18
CA GLU A 28 -0.97 -8.51 -2.80
C GLU A 28 -0.65 -9.94 -2.36
N SER A 29 -0.98 -10.93 -3.17
CA SER A 29 -0.71 -12.34 -2.88
C SER A 29 0.80 -12.62 -2.72
N SER A 30 1.65 -12.05 -3.58
CA SER A 30 3.11 -12.22 -3.49
C SER A 30 3.70 -11.54 -2.24
N MET A 31 3.23 -10.34 -1.92
CA MET A 31 3.64 -9.61 -0.71
C MET A 31 3.14 -10.29 0.57
N GLU A 32 1.94 -10.88 0.56
CA GLU A 32 1.44 -11.70 1.67
C GLU A 32 2.33 -12.91 1.92
N GLY A 33 2.80 -13.58 0.87
CA GLY A 33 3.74 -14.70 1.00
C GLY A 33 5.07 -14.29 1.65
N ILE A 34 5.55 -13.07 1.40
CA ILE A 34 6.72 -12.53 2.11
C ILE A 34 6.43 -12.33 3.60
N ILE A 35 5.31 -11.70 3.93
CA ILE A 35 4.92 -11.47 5.33
C ILE A 35 4.78 -12.79 6.06
N GLU A 36 4.14 -13.78 5.43
CA GLU A 36 3.98 -15.14 5.95
C GLU A 36 5.32 -15.80 6.29
N LEU A 37 6.27 -15.80 5.34
CA LEU A 37 7.62 -16.35 5.55
C LEU A 37 8.33 -15.72 6.76
N ILE A 38 8.16 -14.41 6.96
CA ILE A 38 8.79 -13.71 8.10
C ILE A 38 8.06 -14.07 9.39
N THR A 39 6.73 -14.02 9.42
CA THR A 39 5.94 -14.27 10.63
C THR A 39 6.03 -15.72 11.10
N GLU A 40 6.12 -16.67 10.17
CA GLU A 40 6.39 -18.08 10.48
C GLU A 40 7.77 -18.25 11.11
N ALA A 41 8.80 -17.62 10.54
CA ALA A 41 10.16 -17.67 11.08
C ALA A 41 10.27 -17.06 12.48
N LEU A 42 9.43 -16.05 12.77
CA LEU A 42 9.34 -15.41 14.09
C LEU A 42 8.36 -16.10 15.05
N ASN A 43 7.59 -17.08 14.58
CA ASN A 43 6.53 -17.75 15.32
C ASN A 43 5.51 -16.78 15.94
N VAL A 44 4.98 -15.87 15.11
CA VAL A 44 3.97 -14.88 15.50
C VAL A 44 2.73 -14.94 14.60
N GLU A 45 1.63 -14.34 15.06
CA GLU A 45 0.42 -14.16 14.24
C GLU A 45 0.76 -13.35 12.97
N LYS A 46 0.19 -13.75 11.83
CA LYS A 46 0.34 -13.03 10.57
C LYS A 46 -0.67 -11.87 10.51
N PRO A 47 -0.26 -10.62 10.19
CA PRO A 47 -1.21 -9.56 9.90
C PRO A 47 -1.85 -9.79 8.52
N ARG A 48 -3.05 -9.23 8.31
CA ARG A 48 -3.64 -9.11 6.98
C ARG A 48 -2.86 -8.10 6.16
N LEU A 49 -2.70 -8.33 4.85
CA LEU A 49 -2.15 -7.34 3.93
C LEU A 49 -3.26 -6.81 3.01
N ILE A 50 -3.20 -5.52 2.69
CA ILE A 50 -3.99 -4.91 1.63
C ILE A 50 -3.06 -4.05 0.79
N VAL A 51 -3.02 -4.26 -0.52
CA VAL A 51 -2.27 -3.43 -1.46
C VAL A 51 -3.20 -2.44 -2.16
N THR A 52 -2.78 -1.17 -2.24
CA THR A 52 -3.57 -0.09 -2.82
C THR A 52 -2.78 0.77 -3.82
N ILE A 53 -3.50 1.35 -4.77
CA ILE A 53 -2.99 2.39 -5.68
C ILE A 53 -3.24 3.82 -5.15
N ASN A 54 -4.07 3.94 -4.11
CA ASN A 54 -4.40 5.22 -3.50
C ASN A 54 -3.26 5.72 -2.62
N ASN A 55 -3.15 7.04 -2.51
CA ASN A 55 -2.26 7.66 -1.54
C ASN A 55 -2.72 7.31 -0.11
N ILE A 56 -1.77 7.15 0.80
CA ILE A 56 -2.01 6.88 2.21
C ILE A 56 -1.54 8.10 3.01
N ASN A 57 -2.37 8.56 3.93
CA ASN A 57 -2.12 9.74 4.76
C ASN A 57 -2.44 9.41 6.22
N GLU A 58 -1.47 9.62 7.11
CA GLU A 58 -1.59 9.44 8.56
C GLU A 58 -1.61 10.76 9.35
N CYS A 59 -1.53 11.91 8.69
CA CYS A 59 -1.49 13.19 9.37
C CYS A 59 -2.82 13.61 10.03
N GLY A 60 -3.88 12.80 9.89
CA GLY A 60 -5.16 13.02 10.55
C GLY A 60 -5.77 14.38 10.18
N ARG A 61 -5.73 15.35 11.11
CA ARG A 61 -6.28 16.70 10.94
C ARG A 61 -5.36 17.69 10.21
N PHE A 62 -4.13 17.30 9.93
CA PHE A 62 -3.14 18.17 9.28
C PHE A 62 -2.90 17.66 7.86
N ASP A 63 -3.23 18.43 6.81
CA ASP A 63 -3.08 17.95 5.42
C ASP A 63 -1.64 18.03 4.88
N SER A 64 -0.67 18.39 5.71
CA SER A 64 0.72 18.62 5.29
C SER A 64 1.72 18.14 6.35
N GLY A 65 2.67 17.29 5.94
CA GLY A 65 3.77 16.80 6.78
C GLY A 65 4.37 15.50 6.24
N PRO A 66 5.42 14.94 6.86
CA PRO A 66 6.01 13.68 6.39
C PRO A 66 5.05 12.48 6.46
N CYS A 67 3.95 12.60 7.21
CA CYS A 67 2.85 11.63 7.26
C CYS A 67 1.83 11.74 6.10
N SER A 68 1.93 12.74 5.20
CA SER A 68 0.87 13.05 4.23
C SER A 68 0.96 12.30 2.90
N SER A 69 2.03 11.54 2.70
CA SER A 69 2.28 10.71 1.51
C SER A 69 3.13 9.48 1.86
N ILE A 70 2.72 8.76 2.92
CA ILE A 70 3.43 7.54 3.32
C ILE A 70 3.08 6.38 2.40
N LEU A 71 3.96 5.39 2.35
CA LEU A 71 3.80 4.22 1.49
C LEU A 71 3.04 3.07 2.17
N GLY A 72 2.63 3.23 3.43
CA GLY A 72 1.76 2.27 4.11
C GLY A 72 1.45 2.66 5.56
N ILE A 73 0.47 1.98 6.14
CA ILE A 73 -0.01 2.15 7.52
C ILE A 73 -0.28 0.78 8.14
N TYR A 74 0.03 0.64 9.43
CA TYR A 74 -0.43 -0.46 10.25
C TYR A 74 -1.68 -0.07 11.06
N ILE A 75 -2.75 -0.83 10.87
CA ILE A 75 -4.05 -0.68 11.52
C ILE A 75 -4.15 -1.75 12.62
N ALA A 76 -3.88 -1.35 13.85
CA ALA A 76 -3.80 -2.29 14.97
C ALA A 76 -5.13 -2.93 15.37
N GLY A 77 -6.27 -2.31 15.04
CA GLY A 77 -7.60 -2.78 15.43
C GLY A 77 -7.96 -4.15 14.85
N ASP A 78 -7.55 -4.42 13.61
CA ASP A 78 -7.82 -5.68 12.89
C ASP A 78 -6.53 -6.36 12.39
N SER A 79 -5.36 -5.94 12.89
CA SER A 79 -4.05 -6.42 12.44
C SER A 79 -3.84 -6.30 10.93
N THR A 80 -4.21 -5.17 10.33
CA THR A 80 -4.04 -4.95 8.88
C THR A 80 -2.84 -4.07 8.57
N ILE A 81 -2.01 -4.50 7.62
CA ILE A 81 -1.04 -3.67 6.93
C ILE A 81 -1.69 -3.22 5.62
N LEU A 82 -1.92 -1.92 5.47
CA LEU A 82 -2.32 -1.31 4.21
C LEU A 82 -1.09 -0.68 3.57
N VAL A 83 -0.76 -1.06 2.34
CA VAL A 83 0.47 -0.65 1.68
C VAL A 83 0.21 -0.15 0.26
N ASN A 84 0.87 0.92 -0.15
CA ASN A 84 0.84 1.38 -1.53
C ASN A 84 1.69 0.45 -2.40
N TYR A 85 1.27 0.17 -3.64
CA TYR A 85 2.03 -0.68 -4.57
C TYR A 85 3.47 -0.22 -4.84
N LYS A 86 3.80 1.04 -4.57
CA LYS A 86 5.15 1.61 -4.69
C LYS A 86 6.03 1.40 -3.46
N ALA A 87 5.52 0.77 -2.41
CA ALA A 87 6.29 0.49 -1.21
C ALA A 87 7.49 -0.41 -1.51
N ASP A 88 8.58 -0.16 -0.79
CA ASP A 88 9.75 -1.01 -0.81
C ASP A 88 9.73 -2.03 0.33
N LEU A 89 10.71 -2.94 0.33
CA LEU A 89 10.84 -3.95 1.38
C LEU A 89 11.07 -3.30 2.74
N GLY A 90 11.78 -2.16 2.79
CA GLY A 90 12.01 -1.41 4.02
C GLY A 90 10.70 -0.94 4.65
N THR A 91 9.79 -0.41 3.84
CA THR A 91 8.44 -0.02 4.23
C THR A 91 7.67 -1.23 4.79
N MET A 92 7.72 -2.37 4.12
CA MET A 92 7.06 -3.58 4.61
C MET A 92 7.59 -4.05 5.96
N LEU A 93 8.91 -4.03 6.15
CA LEU A 93 9.54 -4.40 7.42
C LEU A 93 9.22 -3.39 8.54
N HIS A 94 9.11 -2.10 8.21
CA HIS A 94 8.65 -1.06 9.13
C HIS A 94 7.23 -1.32 9.63
N LEU A 95 6.30 -1.57 8.71
CA LEU A 95 4.89 -1.85 9.05
C LEU A 95 4.75 -3.16 9.84
N LEU A 96 5.50 -4.20 9.47
CA LEU A 96 5.56 -5.43 10.24
C LEU A 96 6.15 -5.19 11.65
N SER A 97 7.08 -4.26 11.80
CA SER A 97 7.64 -3.91 13.12
C SER A 97 6.58 -3.32 14.05
N HIS A 98 5.68 -2.49 13.53
CA HIS A 98 4.51 -2.02 14.28
C HIS A 98 3.57 -3.16 14.66
N HIS A 99 3.34 -4.11 13.76
CA HIS A 99 2.55 -5.29 14.07
C HIS A 99 3.14 -6.08 15.24
N LEU A 100 4.45 -6.35 15.21
CA LEU A 100 5.16 -7.03 16.29
C LEU A 100 5.09 -6.26 17.61
N GLN A 101 5.26 -4.93 17.58
CA GLN A 101 5.09 -4.09 18.77
C GLN A 101 3.67 -4.20 19.35
N ALA A 102 2.65 -4.28 18.50
CA ALA A 102 1.27 -4.42 18.93
C ALA A 102 0.97 -5.79 19.53
N LEU A 103 1.59 -6.85 19.03
CA LEU A 103 1.51 -8.18 19.64
C LEU A 103 2.19 -8.21 21.02
N GLU A 104 3.38 -7.63 21.14
CA GLU A 104 4.17 -7.62 22.38
C GLU A 104 3.54 -6.79 23.49
N ASN A 105 3.02 -5.61 23.16
CA ASN A 105 2.39 -4.72 24.14
C ASN A 105 0.92 -5.09 24.42
N GLY A 106 0.32 -5.92 23.56
CA GLY A 106 -1.14 -6.10 23.47
C GLY A 106 -1.81 -5.01 22.64
N LYS A 107 -2.66 -5.40 21.70
CA LYS A 107 -3.27 -4.51 20.68
C LYS A 107 -3.98 -3.30 21.28
N ALA A 108 -4.76 -3.51 22.34
CA ALA A 108 -5.48 -2.41 23.02
C ALA A 108 -4.53 -1.39 23.65
N ARG A 109 -3.44 -1.84 24.27
CA ARG A 109 -2.45 -0.95 24.87
C ARG A 109 -1.66 -0.20 23.80
N TYR A 110 -1.28 -0.89 22.73
CA TYR A 110 -0.61 -0.27 21.58
C TYR A 110 -1.44 0.88 20.99
N ILE A 111 -2.75 0.66 20.78
CA ILE A 111 -3.66 1.70 20.27
C ILE A 111 -3.68 2.92 21.20
N GLN A 112 -3.85 2.71 22.51
CA GLN A 112 -3.84 3.82 23.48
C GLN A 112 -2.54 4.63 23.46
N VAL A 113 -1.40 3.95 23.33
CA VAL A 113 -0.09 4.61 23.25
C VAL A 113 0.02 5.40 21.95
N LYS A 114 -0.35 4.80 20.80
CA LYS A 114 -0.36 5.46 19.49
C LYS A 114 -1.19 6.74 19.51
N GLU A 115 -2.43 6.67 20.00
CA GLU A 115 -3.32 7.82 20.11
C GLU A 115 -2.73 8.92 21.01
N THR A 116 -2.09 8.53 22.12
CA THR A 116 -1.45 9.47 23.04
C THR A 116 -0.26 10.18 22.40
N GLU A 117 0.58 9.44 21.67
CA GLU A 117 1.72 9.97 20.93
C GLU A 117 1.27 10.89 19.78
N GLU A 118 0.22 10.49 19.05
CA GLU A 118 -0.35 11.27 17.95
C GLU A 118 -0.81 12.66 18.34
N VAL A 119 -1.43 12.78 19.52
CA VAL A 119 -1.92 14.05 20.06
C VAL A 119 -0.78 14.93 20.60
N ARG A 120 0.29 14.31 21.11
CA ARG A 120 1.31 15.02 21.91
C ARG A 120 2.60 15.29 21.17
N LEU A 121 2.91 14.52 20.14
CA LEU A 121 4.22 14.51 19.48
C LEU A 121 4.07 14.59 17.95
N PRO A 122 4.94 15.36 17.28
CA PRO A 122 5.07 15.28 15.83
C PRO A 122 5.56 13.88 15.42
N TRP A 123 5.19 13.44 14.22
CA TRP A 123 5.31 12.07 13.76
C TRP A 123 6.73 11.51 13.89
N GLU A 124 7.73 12.31 13.55
CA GLU A 124 9.16 11.95 13.47
C GLU A 124 9.78 11.59 14.82
N ILE A 125 9.19 12.05 15.94
CA ILE A 125 9.74 11.82 17.28
C ILE A 125 8.84 10.93 18.14
N ARG A 126 7.82 10.31 17.54
CA ARG A 126 6.95 9.35 18.23
C ARG A 126 7.75 8.09 18.58
N PRO A 127 7.82 7.69 19.87
CA PRO A 127 8.53 6.49 20.28
C PRO A 127 8.12 5.22 19.53
N LEU A 128 6.83 5.03 19.20
CA LEU A 128 6.39 3.87 18.42
C LEU A 128 7.02 3.85 17.02
N GLU A 129 7.06 4.99 16.33
CA GLU A 129 7.70 5.14 15.01
C GLU A 129 9.20 4.91 15.07
N ALA A 130 9.90 5.57 16.00
CA ALA A 130 11.34 5.42 16.17
C ALA A 130 11.74 3.96 16.47
N ASN A 131 11.00 3.30 17.36
CA ASN A 131 11.23 1.89 17.68
C ASN A 131 10.92 0.97 16.50
N ALA A 132 9.93 1.30 15.66
CA ALA A 132 9.60 0.50 14.49
C ALA A 132 10.70 0.59 13.42
N VAL A 133 11.28 1.78 13.20
CA VAL A 133 12.43 1.96 12.30
C VAL A 133 13.63 1.13 12.78
N ILE A 134 13.96 1.19 14.07
CA ILE A 134 15.07 0.43 14.65
C ILE A 134 14.83 -1.07 14.48
N ARG A 135 13.63 -1.54 14.82
CA ARG A 135 13.27 -2.96 14.68
C ARG A 135 13.29 -3.41 13.21
N ALA A 136 12.83 -2.61 12.27
CA ALA A 136 12.87 -2.92 10.85
C ALA A 136 14.31 -3.14 10.36
N ALA A 137 15.25 -2.31 10.83
CA ALA A 137 16.67 -2.47 10.53
C ALA A 137 17.25 -3.79 11.09
N TYR A 138 16.81 -4.22 12.28
CA TYR A 138 17.18 -5.52 12.83
C TYR A 138 16.55 -6.68 12.04
N LEU A 139 15.26 -6.60 11.71
CA LEU A 139 14.56 -7.59 10.90
C LEU A 139 15.24 -7.77 9.54
N ALA A 140 15.61 -6.67 8.87
CA ALA A 140 16.30 -6.73 7.58
C ALA A 140 17.59 -7.57 7.62
N ARG A 141 18.24 -7.69 8.78
CA ARG A 141 19.45 -8.49 8.98
C ARG A 141 19.17 -9.95 9.34
N SER A 142 17.98 -10.25 9.87
CA SER A 142 17.63 -11.58 10.40
C SER A 142 16.59 -12.33 9.57
N ILE A 143 15.92 -11.67 8.62
CA ILE A 143 14.91 -12.32 7.77
C ILE A 143 15.54 -13.39 6.85
N PRO A 144 14.79 -14.45 6.49
CA PRO A 144 15.30 -15.49 5.62
C PRO A 144 15.80 -14.93 4.27
N PRO A 145 16.95 -15.39 3.72
CA PRO A 145 17.46 -14.94 2.42
C PRO A 145 16.46 -15.08 1.27
N LYS A 146 15.56 -16.08 1.36
CA LYS A 146 14.47 -16.30 0.40
C LYS A 146 13.56 -15.07 0.27
N VAL A 147 13.35 -14.29 1.33
CA VAL A 147 12.54 -13.06 1.29
C VAL A 147 13.11 -12.06 0.28
N PHE A 148 14.42 -11.82 0.31
CA PHE A 148 15.07 -10.92 -0.64
C PHE A 148 14.96 -11.43 -2.08
N LYS A 149 15.02 -12.76 -2.26
CA LYS A 149 14.85 -13.38 -3.57
C LYS A 149 13.44 -13.12 -4.11
N VAL A 150 12.40 -13.48 -3.37
CA VAL A 150 10.99 -13.25 -3.75
C VAL A 150 10.73 -11.76 -3.99
N TRP A 151 11.25 -10.88 -3.14
CA TRP A 151 11.09 -9.44 -3.31
C TRP A 151 11.65 -8.94 -4.66
N ASN A 152 12.87 -9.36 -5.01
CA ASN A 152 13.55 -8.87 -6.20
C ASN A 152 13.06 -9.52 -7.49
N GLU A 153 12.72 -10.81 -7.44
CA GLU A 153 12.36 -11.61 -8.62
C GLU A 153 10.85 -11.61 -8.92
N GLU A 154 10.00 -11.38 -7.92
CA GLU A 154 8.54 -11.44 -8.08
C GLU A 154 7.88 -10.10 -7.77
N VAL A 155 7.99 -9.60 -6.53
CA VAL A 155 7.24 -8.43 -6.06
C VAL A 155 7.63 -7.16 -6.84
N ARG A 156 8.92 -6.87 -6.98
CA ARG A 156 9.38 -5.65 -7.64
C ARG A 156 8.98 -5.60 -9.13
N PRO A 157 9.11 -6.68 -9.93
CA PRO A 157 8.53 -6.72 -11.27
C PRO A 157 7.01 -6.51 -11.29
N MET A 158 6.25 -7.19 -10.43
CA MET A 158 4.79 -7.05 -10.36
C MET A 158 4.35 -5.61 -10.03
N ALA A 159 5.05 -4.94 -9.11
CA ALA A 159 4.79 -3.54 -8.78
C ALA A 159 4.97 -2.60 -10.00
N ARG A 160 5.92 -2.91 -10.90
CA ARG A 160 6.09 -2.18 -12.17
C ARG A 160 4.93 -2.46 -13.13
N GLU A 161 4.48 -3.71 -13.23
CA GLU A 161 3.33 -4.07 -14.06
C GLU A 161 2.03 -3.38 -13.59
N VAL A 162 1.85 -3.22 -12.28
CA VAL A 162 0.78 -2.41 -11.69
C VAL A 162 0.91 -0.95 -12.14
N ASP A 163 2.11 -0.36 -12.03
CA ASP A 163 2.34 1.03 -12.46
C ASP A 163 1.97 1.24 -13.94
N GLU A 164 2.44 0.35 -14.80
CA GLU A 164 2.13 0.38 -16.24
C GLU A 164 0.63 0.24 -16.51
N SER A 165 -0.04 -0.69 -15.84
CA SER A 165 -1.47 -0.94 -16.00
C SER A 165 -2.29 0.27 -15.54
N VAL A 166 -1.93 0.88 -14.41
CA VAL A 166 -2.57 2.10 -13.90
C VAL A 166 -2.36 3.27 -14.87
N ASN A 167 -1.14 3.44 -15.39
CA ASN A 167 -0.83 4.53 -16.31
C ASN A 167 -1.56 4.37 -17.65
N LYS A 168 -1.62 3.14 -18.20
CA LYS A 168 -2.43 2.83 -19.39
C LYS A 168 -3.91 3.15 -19.15
N ALA A 169 -4.44 2.77 -17.98
CA ALA A 169 -5.83 3.04 -17.65
C ALA A 169 -6.13 4.55 -17.52
N ARG A 170 -5.27 5.29 -16.83
CA ARG A 170 -5.36 6.75 -16.70
C ARG A 170 -5.28 7.46 -18.05
N ALA A 171 -4.41 7.01 -18.95
CA ALA A 171 -4.26 7.58 -20.28
C ALA A 171 -5.54 7.39 -21.11
N LEU A 172 -6.13 6.19 -21.10
CA LEU A 172 -7.39 5.92 -21.80
C LEU A 172 -8.53 6.78 -21.25
N ILE A 173 -8.70 6.83 -19.93
CA ILE A 173 -9.73 7.66 -19.29
C ILE A 173 -9.53 9.14 -19.64
N SER A 174 -8.30 9.63 -19.57
CA SER A 174 -7.99 11.03 -19.91
C SER A 174 -8.30 11.36 -21.37
N HIS A 175 -8.00 10.44 -22.30
CA HIS A 175 -8.34 10.60 -23.71
C HIS A 175 -9.86 10.67 -23.93
N LEU A 176 -10.61 9.82 -23.23
CA LEU A 176 -12.08 9.83 -23.29
C LEU A 176 -12.67 11.12 -22.71
N SER A 177 -12.16 11.60 -21.57
CA SER A 177 -12.60 12.86 -20.96
C SER A 177 -12.37 14.06 -21.89
N ARG A 178 -11.18 14.19 -22.49
CA ARG A 178 -10.90 15.27 -23.46
C ARG A 178 -11.78 15.20 -24.70
N SER A 179 -12.05 13.99 -25.19
CA SER A 179 -12.94 13.79 -26.34
C SER A 179 -14.37 14.24 -26.02
N MET A 180 -14.83 14.04 -24.78
CA MET A 180 -16.13 14.51 -24.31
C MET A 180 -16.17 16.04 -24.20
N GLU A 181 -15.16 16.68 -23.62
CA GLU A 181 -15.04 18.14 -23.52
C GLU A 181 -15.15 18.80 -24.91
N LEU A 182 -14.40 18.30 -25.90
CA LEU A 182 -14.46 18.80 -27.28
C LEU A 182 -15.84 18.63 -27.95
N ILE A 183 -16.61 17.62 -27.57
CA ILE A 183 -17.98 17.41 -28.08
C ILE A 183 -18.94 18.41 -27.43
N LEU A 184 -18.77 18.70 -26.14
CA LEU A 184 -19.60 19.66 -25.41
C LEU A 184 -19.34 21.09 -25.88
N ASP A 185 -18.07 21.47 -26.11
CA ASP A 185 -17.69 22.78 -26.62
C ASP A 185 -18.22 23.04 -28.04
N ARG A 186 -18.29 22.00 -28.89
CA ARG A 186 -18.84 22.11 -30.25
C ARG A 186 -20.36 22.20 -30.32
N ARG A 187 -21.06 22.04 -29.19
CA ARG A 187 -22.52 22.16 -29.07
C ARG A 187 -22.97 23.49 -28.47
N GLN A 188 -22.03 24.31 -28.02
CA GLN A 188 -22.25 25.72 -27.66
C GLN A 188 -22.07 26.61 -28.88
#